data_AF-A0A150TQH3-F1
#
_entry.id   AF-A0A150TQH3-F1
#
_cell.length_a   1.000
_cell.length_b   1.000
_cell.length_c   1.000
_cell.angle_alpha   90.00
_cell.angle_beta   90.00
_cell.angle_gamma   90.00
#
_symmetry.space_group_name_H-M   'P 1'
#
loop_
_entity.id
_entity.type
_entity.pdbx_description
1 polymer ?
#
loop_
_entity_poly.entity_id
_entity_poly.type
_entity_poly.pdbx_seq_one_letter_code
_entity_poly.pdbx_strand_id
1 'polypeptide(L)'
;MAEQGNVLGRIVERKRVDVAERERRTPLASLRANAPPTSRSLRRALSAPGARFILECKKASPSEGVIRPDFDPHAVAAAYYGVADAVSVLTDEPFFQGSFEILQAVRAVLDVPILCKDFVVSPYQVVEARAHGADAILLMLSVLDDATALLCLGAAEALGMDCLVEVHDEAELDRALALPAPVIGINNRDLKTLKVDLAVSERLAPRVPRDRIVIAESGVESRAHVERLAPSVDGFLVGTSLMRSPDIADAARALVNGRVKVCGLTRPGDAREVERLGARFGGLVFAEASPRRVTREQAEIAIATAAGLPFVGVFLNQPADFVADTARALGLRAVQLHGDEDAAYVEGLRRALPEGCEVWKSVPMAPAGAAGAAGG
;
A
#
# COMPACT_ATOMS: atom_id res chain seq x y z
N MET A 1 -27.70 5.61 -10.72
CA MET A 1 -28.59 4.60 -10.10
C MET A 1 -28.12 3.22 -10.53
N ALA A 2 -27.73 2.37 -9.59
CA ALA A 2 -27.25 1.02 -9.90
C ALA A 2 -28.37 0.17 -10.56
N GLU A 3 -28.05 -0.43 -11.71
CA GLU A 3 -28.94 -1.28 -12.48
C GLU A 3 -29.21 -2.61 -11.73
N GLN A 4 -30.48 -3.01 -11.62
CA GLN A 4 -30.90 -4.22 -10.92
C GLN A 4 -30.32 -5.46 -11.60
N GLY A 5 -29.53 -6.27 -10.87
CA GLY A 5 -29.08 -7.61 -11.31
C GLY A 5 -27.56 -7.85 -11.35
N ASN A 6 -26.72 -6.81 -11.33
CA ASN A 6 -25.26 -6.99 -11.23
C ASN A 6 -24.78 -7.09 -9.77
N VAL A 7 -23.49 -7.37 -9.57
CA VAL A 7 -22.89 -7.54 -8.23
C VAL A 7 -23.08 -6.27 -7.38
N LEU A 8 -22.83 -5.09 -7.94
CA LEU A 8 -22.98 -3.81 -7.26
C LEU A 8 -24.42 -3.55 -6.81
N GLY A 9 -25.41 -3.82 -7.67
CA GLY A 9 -26.83 -3.66 -7.35
C GLY A 9 -27.25 -4.45 -6.11
N ARG A 10 -26.87 -5.73 -6.04
CA ARG A 10 -27.16 -6.61 -4.88
C ARG A 10 -26.52 -6.11 -3.59
N ILE A 11 -25.28 -5.60 -3.66
CA ILE A 11 -24.59 -5.05 -2.50
C ILE A 11 -25.32 -3.80 -1.98
N VAL A 12 -25.65 -2.87 -2.87
CA VAL A 12 -26.31 -1.60 -2.52
C VAL A 12 -27.72 -1.84 -1.96
N GLU A 13 -28.49 -2.76 -2.55
CA GLU A 13 -29.81 -3.14 -2.03
C GLU A 13 -29.73 -3.66 -0.60
N ARG A 14 -28.81 -4.60 -0.35
CA ARG A 14 -28.59 -5.13 0.99
C ARG A 14 -28.14 -4.03 1.96
N LYS A 15 -27.22 -3.18 1.54
CA LYS A 15 -26.69 -2.08 2.35
C LYS A 15 -27.76 -1.10 2.80
N ARG A 16 -28.72 -0.77 1.93
CA ARG A 16 -29.86 0.10 2.30
C ARG A 16 -30.70 -0.50 3.42
N VAL A 17 -30.95 -1.81 3.38
CA VAL A 17 -31.68 -2.52 4.45
C VAL A 17 -30.87 -2.49 5.74
N ASP A 18 -29.58 -2.84 5.69
CA ASP A 18 -28.71 -2.88 6.87
C ASP A 18 -28.59 -1.48 7.52
N VAL A 19 -28.42 -0.42 6.73
CA VAL A 19 -28.32 0.96 7.22
C VAL A 19 -29.63 1.40 7.87
N ALA A 20 -30.79 1.10 7.26
CA ALA A 20 -32.08 1.44 7.86
C ALA A 20 -32.33 0.69 9.17
N GLU A 21 -31.85 -0.55 9.30
CA GLU A 21 -31.89 -1.30 10.56
C GLU A 21 -30.98 -0.69 11.63
N ARG A 22 -29.75 -0.33 11.28
CA ARG A 22 -28.80 0.32 12.20
C ARG A 22 -29.31 1.69 12.63
N GLU A 23 -29.89 2.49 11.73
CA GLU A 23 -30.47 3.79 12.06
C GLU A 23 -31.65 3.68 13.04
N ARG A 24 -32.50 2.65 12.90
CA ARG A 24 -33.57 2.38 13.89
C ARG A 24 -33.01 1.96 15.25
N ARG A 25 -31.94 1.18 15.28
CA ARG A 25 -31.31 0.69 16.53
C ARG A 25 -30.50 1.78 17.22
N THR A 26 -29.82 2.63 16.46
CA THR A 26 -28.93 3.67 16.95
C THR A 26 -29.24 4.96 16.18
N PRO A 27 -30.17 5.79 16.70
CA PRO A 27 -30.56 7.03 16.05
C PRO A 27 -29.38 8.01 15.87
N LEU A 28 -29.45 8.81 14.81
CA LEU A 28 -28.38 9.77 14.44
C LEU A 28 -27.96 10.71 15.58
N ALA A 29 -28.92 11.16 16.40
CA ALA A 29 -28.64 12.01 17.55
C ALA A 29 -27.68 11.36 18.56
N SER A 30 -27.84 10.06 18.79
CA SER A 30 -26.99 9.27 19.70
C SER A 30 -25.59 9.04 19.11
N LEU A 31 -25.50 8.84 17.79
CA LEU A 31 -24.20 8.70 17.11
C LEU A 31 -23.38 9.99 17.17
N ARG A 32 -24.01 11.16 16.95
CA ARG A 32 -23.32 12.45 16.96
C ARG A 32 -22.59 12.73 18.26
N ALA A 33 -23.13 12.29 19.40
CA ALA A 33 -22.48 12.43 20.70
C ALA A 33 -21.14 11.68 20.79
N ASN A 34 -20.95 10.64 19.98
CA ASN A 34 -19.76 9.78 19.96
C ASN A 34 -18.90 9.99 18.71
N ALA A 35 -19.23 10.96 17.86
CA ALA A 35 -18.53 11.25 16.60
C ALA A 35 -17.79 12.60 16.68
N PRO A 36 -16.68 12.71 17.45
CA PRO A 36 -15.93 13.95 17.51
C PRO A 36 -15.33 14.28 16.14
N PRO A 37 -15.23 15.58 15.77
CA PRO A 37 -14.54 15.97 14.56
C PRO A 37 -13.08 15.52 14.56
N THR A 38 -12.56 15.16 13.39
CA THR A 38 -11.15 14.81 13.23
C THR A 38 -10.29 15.98 12.79
N SER A 39 -9.01 15.93 13.17
CA SER A 39 -7.96 16.83 12.67
C SER A 39 -6.97 16.13 11.71
N ARG A 40 -7.17 14.81 11.50
CA ARG A 40 -6.42 14.03 10.52
C ARG A 40 -7.09 14.19 9.17
N SER A 41 -6.30 14.59 8.18
CA SER A 41 -6.80 14.87 6.84
C SER A 41 -6.11 13.95 5.84
N LEU A 42 -6.93 13.14 5.15
CA LEU A 42 -6.55 12.37 3.99
C LEU A 42 -6.02 13.29 2.89
N ARG A 43 -6.72 14.40 2.60
CA ARG A 43 -6.29 15.39 1.62
C ARG A 43 -4.88 15.91 1.92
N ARG A 44 -4.60 16.27 3.18
CA ARG A 44 -3.28 16.74 3.60
C ARG A 44 -2.21 15.66 3.44
N ALA A 45 -2.49 14.42 3.85
CA ALA A 45 -1.56 13.29 3.69
C ALA A 45 -1.23 13.03 2.21
N LEU A 46 -2.23 13.16 1.34
CA LEU A 46 -2.09 12.92 -0.10
C LEU A 46 -1.54 14.13 -0.89
N SER A 47 -1.36 15.29 -0.27
CA SER A 47 -0.82 16.49 -0.95
C SER A 47 0.72 16.54 -0.95
N ALA A 48 1.39 15.58 -0.32
CA ALA A 48 2.85 15.56 -0.27
C ALA A 48 3.47 15.20 -1.64
N PRO A 49 4.69 15.68 -1.97
CA PRO A 49 5.31 15.44 -3.27
C PRO A 49 5.53 13.96 -3.61
N GLY A 50 5.35 13.58 -4.88
CA GLY A 50 5.54 12.21 -5.37
C GLY A 50 4.35 11.30 -5.07
N ALA A 51 4.36 10.08 -5.61
CA ALA A 51 3.25 9.14 -5.48
C ALA A 51 2.89 8.83 -4.01
N ARG A 52 1.62 8.95 -3.67
CA ARG A 52 1.06 8.67 -2.33
C ARG A 52 0.34 7.34 -2.29
N PHE A 53 0.25 6.73 -1.11
CA PHE A 53 -0.30 5.37 -0.98
C PHE A 53 -1.33 5.26 0.14
N ILE A 54 -2.55 4.89 -0.26
CA ILE A 54 -3.61 4.40 0.61
C ILE A 54 -3.54 2.88 0.62
N LEU A 55 -3.00 2.29 1.69
CA LEU A 55 -2.89 0.83 1.79
C LEU A 55 -4.15 0.25 2.41
N GLU A 56 -4.72 -0.77 1.79
CA GLU A 56 -6.04 -1.28 2.16
C GLU A 56 -5.94 -2.56 3.02
N CYS A 57 -6.70 -2.57 4.11
CA CYS A 57 -6.97 -3.71 4.97
C CYS A 57 -8.22 -4.43 4.45
N LYS A 58 -8.04 -5.56 3.75
CA LYS A 58 -9.13 -6.31 3.11
C LYS A 58 -9.00 -7.81 3.31
N LYS A 59 -9.97 -8.42 3.98
CA LYS A 59 -10.01 -9.86 4.22
C LYS A 59 -10.56 -10.64 3.02
N ALA A 60 -11.68 -10.19 2.47
CA ALA A 60 -12.37 -10.85 1.36
C ALA A 60 -12.85 -9.84 0.32
N SER A 61 -13.29 -10.33 -0.84
CA SER A 61 -13.99 -9.52 -1.85
C SER A 61 -15.00 -10.36 -2.64
N PRO A 62 -16.02 -9.75 -3.25
CA PRO A 62 -16.96 -10.45 -4.14
C PRO A 62 -16.30 -11.21 -5.29
N SER A 63 -15.21 -10.68 -5.83
CA SER A 63 -14.53 -11.24 -7.00
C SER A 63 -13.61 -12.42 -6.69
N GLU A 64 -13.08 -12.48 -5.45
CA GLU A 64 -12.02 -13.44 -5.10
C GLU A 64 -12.36 -14.32 -3.88
N GLY A 65 -13.49 -14.08 -3.23
CA GLY A 65 -13.80 -14.70 -1.95
C GLY A 65 -12.82 -14.25 -0.88
N VAL A 66 -12.43 -15.16 0.02
CA VAL A 66 -11.45 -14.90 1.08
C VAL A 66 -10.04 -14.77 0.46
N ILE A 67 -9.45 -13.59 0.59
CA ILE A 67 -8.11 -13.28 0.08
C ILE A 67 -7.04 -13.66 1.11
N ARG A 68 -7.31 -13.37 2.39
CA ARG A 68 -6.41 -13.70 3.50
C ARG A 68 -7.18 -14.47 4.58
N PRO A 69 -7.03 -15.80 4.66
CA PRO A 69 -7.70 -16.62 5.69
C PRO A 69 -7.28 -16.21 7.11
N ASP A 70 -5.97 -16.07 7.35
CA ASP A 70 -5.38 -15.68 8.64
C ASP A 70 -5.29 -14.16 8.77
N PHE A 71 -6.44 -13.48 8.66
CA PHE A 71 -6.51 -12.02 8.71
C PHE A 71 -6.47 -11.50 10.15
N ASP A 72 -5.35 -10.89 10.53
CA ASP A 72 -5.20 -10.13 11.77
C ASP A 72 -5.02 -8.64 11.46
N PRO A 73 -5.99 -7.77 11.85
CA PRO A 73 -5.90 -6.33 11.58
C PRO A 73 -4.72 -5.65 12.26
N HIS A 74 -4.24 -6.13 13.42
CA HIS A 74 -3.09 -5.56 14.09
C HIS A 74 -1.80 -5.87 13.34
N ALA A 75 -1.63 -7.12 12.88
CA ALA A 75 -0.49 -7.51 12.05
C ALA A 75 -0.46 -6.76 10.71
N VAL A 76 -1.60 -6.59 10.05
CA VAL A 76 -1.70 -5.79 8.81
C VAL A 76 -1.34 -4.33 9.09
N ALA A 77 -1.89 -3.73 10.14
CA ALA A 77 -1.60 -2.34 10.50
C ALA A 77 -0.12 -2.14 10.83
N ALA A 78 0.50 -3.07 11.57
CA ALA A 78 1.93 -3.04 11.84
C ALA A 78 2.78 -3.11 10.56
N ALA A 79 2.36 -3.93 9.58
CA ALA A 79 3.05 -4.04 8.29
C ALA A 79 2.98 -2.75 7.44
N TYR A 80 1.98 -1.91 7.67
CA TYR A 80 1.81 -0.61 6.98
C TYR A 80 2.47 0.57 7.72
N TYR A 81 2.96 0.35 8.94
CA TYR A 81 3.62 1.39 9.74
C TYR A 81 4.83 1.98 9.02
N GLY A 82 4.90 3.30 8.90
CA GLY A 82 5.99 4.01 8.23
C GLY A 82 6.01 3.87 6.70
N VAL A 83 5.02 3.18 6.11
CA VAL A 83 4.95 2.94 4.66
C VAL A 83 3.70 3.57 4.03
N ALA A 84 2.55 3.48 4.70
CA ALA A 84 1.30 4.05 4.21
C ALA A 84 1.19 5.55 4.52
N ASP A 85 0.72 6.36 3.56
CA ASP A 85 0.33 7.75 3.81
C ASP A 85 -1.07 7.83 4.45
N ALA A 86 -1.93 6.86 4.13
CA ALA A 86 -3.24 6.63 4.73
C ALA A 86 -3.61 5.14 4.65
N VAL A 87 -4.58 4.70 5.44
CA VAL A 87 -5.06 3.31 5.41
C VAL A 87 -6.53 3.27 5.07
N SER A 88 -6.89 2.40 4.13
CA SER A 88 -8.28 2.08 3.81
C SER A 88 -8.70 0.85 4.59
N VAL A 89 -9.87 0.88 5.23
CA VAL A 89 -10.42 -0.26 5.96
C VAL A 89 -11.80 -0.58 5.42
N LEU A 90 -11.99 -1.82 4.98
CA LEU A 90 -13.31 -2.32 4.58
C LEU A 90 -14.17 -2.51 5.84
N THR A 91 -15.36 -1.93 5.83
CA THR A 91 -16.35 -2.09 6.92
C THR A 91 -17.62 -2.84 6.50
N ASP A 92 -17.70 -3.24 5.22
CA ASP A 92 -18.78 -4.10 4.75
C ASP A 92 -18.59 -5.54 5.22
N GLU A 93 -19.47 -6.00 6.12
CA GLU A 93 -19.45 -7.36 6.64
C GLU A 93 -19.84 -8.42 5.59
N PRO A 94 -20.99 -8.32 4.88
CA PRO A 94 -21.49 -9.47 4.11
C PRO A 94 -20.64 -9.85 2.90
N PHE A 95 -19.99 -8.88 2.25
CA PHE A 95 -19.29 -9.10 0.98
C PHE A 95 -17.77 -9.00 1.10
N PHE A 96 -17.25 -8.25 2.08
CA PHE A 96 -15.81 -8.07 2.28
C PHE A 96 -15.29 -8.65 3.60
N GLN A 97 -16.18 -9.14 4.48
CA GLN A 97 -15.86 -9.55 5.84
C GLN A 97 -15.06 -8.47 6.59
N GLY A 98 -15.40 -7.21 6.30
CA GLY A 98 -14.93 -6.04 7.02
C GLY A 98 -15.76 -5.80 8.28
N SER A 99 -15.34 -4.85 9.11
CA SER A 99 -16.13 -4.39 10.25
C SER A 99 -15.58 -3.09 10.84
N PHE A 100 -16.36 -2.41 11.69
CA PHE A 100 -15.86 -1.24 12.42
C PHE A 100 -14.85 -1.62 13.52
N GLU A 101 -14.89 -2.84 14.05
CA GLU A 101 -13.87 -3.34 14.98
C GLU A 101 -12.50 -3.46 14.30
N ILE A 102 -12.45 -3.88 13.02
CA ILE A 102 -11.22 -3.88 12.23
C ILE A 102 -10.68 -2.44 12.10
N LEU A 103 -11.57 -1.46 11.84
CA LEU A 103 -11.19 -0.05 11.75
C LEU A 103 -10.57 0.45 13.06
N GLN A 104 -11.19 0.12 14.20
CA GLN A 104 -10.70 0.47 15.53
C GLN A 104 -9.37 -0.22 15.86
N ALA A 105 -9.20 -1.49 15.46
CA ALA A 105 -7.96 -2.23 15.64
C ALA A 105 -6.78 -1.60 14.85
N VAL A 106 -7.03 -1.18 13.60
CA VAL A 106 -6.04 -0.43 12.80
C VAL A 106 -5.71 0.91 13.45
N ARG A 107 -6.72 1.64 13.93
CA ARG A 107 -6.56 2.92 14.64
C ARG A 107 -5.74 2.78 15.92
N ALA A 108 -5.81 1.64 16.61
CA ALA A 108 -4.99 1.40 17.80
C ALA A 108 -3.48 1.32 17.49
N VAL A 109 -3.09 1.07 16.22
CA VAL A 109 -1.69 0.85 15.81
C VAL A 109 -1.13 2.02 15.00
N LEU A 110 -1.92 2.63 14.12
CA LEU A 110 -1.45 3.62 13.14
C LEU A 110 -2.02 5.00 13.40
N ASP A 111 -1.19 6.05 13.21
CA ASP A 111 -1.61 7.45 13.36
C ASP A 111 -1.97 8.20 12.07
N VAL A 112 -1.79 7.56 10.92
CA VAL A 112 -2.20 8.10 9.62
C VAL A 112 -3.72 8.19 9.47
N PRO A 113 -4.25 9.01 8.54
CA PRO A 113 -5.68 9.07 8.27
C PRO A 113 -6.24 7.70 7.88
N ILE A 114 -7.39 7.34 8.43
CA ILE A 114 -8.11 6.10 8.09
C ILE A 114 -9.34 6.41 7.23
N LEU A 115 -9.36 5.86 6.02
CA LEU A 115 -10.50 5.85 5.11
C LEU A 115 -11.43 4.68 5.45
N CYS A 116 -12.67 4.97 5.83
CA CYS A 116 -13.74 3.99 5.89
C CYS A 116 -14.20 3.65 4.47
N LYS A 117 -13.93 2.42 4.02
CA LYS A 117 -14.29 1.94 2.69
C LYS A 117 -15.52 1.04 2.80
N ASP A 118 -16.66 1.59 2.40
CA ASP A 118 -17.96 0.92 2.41
C ASP A 118 -18.80 1.45 1.25
N PHE A 119 -19.94 0.81 1.00
CA PHE A 119 -20.97 1.30 0.10
C PHE A 119 -21.83 2.32 0.85
N VAL A 120 -21.44 3.58 0.78
CA VAL A 120 -22.24 4.67 1.40
C VAL A 120 -23.49 4.93 0.57
N VAL A 121 -24.64 4.89 1.23
CA VAL A 121 -25.97 5.19 0.64
C VAL A 121 -26.73 6.27 1.41
N SER A 122 -26.22 6.73 2.55
CA SER A 122 -26.87 7.72 3.42
C SER A 122 -25.85 8.53 4.23
N PRO A 123 -26.10 9.82 4.54
CA PRO A 123 -25.28 10.62 5.45
C PRO A 123 -25.20 10.03 6.87
N TYR A 124 -26.13 9.15 7.25
CA TYR A 124 -26.05 8.39 8.50
C TYR A 124 -24.70 7.66 8.64
N GLN A 125 -24.26 7.00 7.56
CA GLN A 125 -23.02 6.21 7.55
C GLN A 125 -21.77 7.08 7.72
N VAL A 126 -21.82 8.36 7.34
CA VAL A 126 -20.70 9.30 7.54
C VAL A 126 -20.48 9.53 9.03
N VAL A 127 -21.58 9.80 9.76
CA VAL A 127 -21.53 9.99 11.23
C VAL A 127 -21.18 8.67 11.94
N GLU A 128 -21.74 7.55 11.48
CA GLU A 128 -21.42 6.20 11.98
C GLU A 128 -19.92 5.91 11.85
N ALA A 129 -19.33 6.12 10.67
CA ALA A 129 -17.91 5.89 10.44
C ALA A 129 -17.03 6.76 11.35
N ARG A 130 -17.38 8.04 11.54
CA ARG A 130 -16.65 8.93 12.45
C ARG A 130 -16.72 8.47 13.91
N ALA A 131 -17.90 8.01 14.35
CA ALA A 131 -18.07 7.47 15.70
C ALA A 131 -17.16 6.27 15.97
N HIS A 132 -16.82 5.52 14.92
CA HIS A 132 -15.89 4.39 15.00
C HIS A 132 -14.42 4.74 14.74
N GLY A 133 -14.10 6.00 14.41
CA GLY A 133 -12.72 6.47 14.29
C GLY A 133 -12.25 6.85 12.88
N ALA A 134 -13.11 6.76 11.87
CA ALA A 134 -12.74 7.02 10.47
C ALA A 134 -12.49 8.50 10.17
N ASP A 135 -11.36 8.82 9.57
CA ASP A 135 -10.96 10.20 9.22
C ASP A 135 -11.41 10.62 7.82
N ALA A 136 -11.71 9.64 6.97
CA ALA A 136 -12.27 9.85 5.65
C ALA A 136 -13.31 8.79 5.29
N ILE A 137 -14.10 9.04 4.26
CA ILE A 137 -15.11 8.10 3.76
C ILE A 137 -15.14 8.02 2.23
N LEU A 138 -15.43 6.83 1.71
CA LEU A 138 -15.63 6.60 0.28
C LEU A 138 -17.04 7.02 -0.15
N LEU A 139 -17.16 7.83 -1.21
CA LEU A 139 -18.44 8.16 -1.84
C LEU A 139 -18.41 7.76 -3.31
N MET A 140 -19.23 6.78 -3.71
CA MET A 140 -19.21 6.24 -5.07
C MET A 140 -20.31 6.86 -5.92
N LEU A 141 -19.97 7.52 -7.04
CA LEU A 141 -20.97 8.14 -7.91
C LEU A 141 -21.75 7.14 -8.76
N SER A 142 -21.25 5.91 -8.88
CA SER A 142 -22.02 4.77 -9.41
C SER A 142 -23.21 4.38 -8.50
N VAL A 143 -23.13 4.71 -7.20
CA VAL A 143 -24.14 4.38 -6.17
C VAL A 143 -25.02 5.58 -5.83
N LEU A 144 -24.41 6.74 -5.63
CA LEU A 144 -25.06 7.95 -5.15
C LEU A 144 -25.55 8.82 -6.32
N ASP A 145 -26.71 9.46 -6.14
CA ASP A 145 -27.07 10.64 -6.92
C ASP A 145 -26.39 11.90 -6.36
N ASP A 146 -26.45 13.00 -7.11
CA ASP A 146 -25.72 14.24 -6.76
C ASP A 146 -26.25 14.86 -5.46
N ALA A 147 -27.56 14.78 -5.23
CA ALA A 147 -28.19 15.29 -4.01
C ALA A 147 -27.70 14.53 -2.77
N THR A 148 -27.68 13.20 -2.82
CA THR A 148 -27.19 12.37 -1.69
C THR A 148 -25.69 12.53 -1.51
N ALA A 149 -24.92 12.63 -2.60
CA ALA A 149 -23.48 12.90 -2.52
C ALA A 149 -23.19 14.23 -1.82
N LEU A 150 -23.93 15.31 -2.14
CA LEU A 150 -23.82 16.61 -1.47
C LEU A 150 -24.18 16.54 0.03
N LEU A 151 -25.21 15.78 0.39
CA LEU A 151 -25.56 15.57 1.80
C LEU A 151 -24.46 14.84 2.57
N CYS A 152 -23.83 13.83 1.96
CA CYS A 152 -22.71 13.11 2.55
C CYS A 152 -21.46 14.01 2.68
N LEU A 153 -21.15 14.81 1.65
CA LEU A 153 -20.04 15.78 1.69
C LEU A 153 -20.23 16.80 2.81
N GLY A 154 -21.44 17.37 2.95
CA GLY A 154 -21.74 18.32 4.04
C GLY A 154 -21.67 17.67 5.43
N ALA A 155 -22.10 16.41 5.56
CA ALA A 155 -21.96 15.67 6.81
C ALA A 155 -20.48 15.40 7.16
N ALA A 156 -19.65 15.08 6.17
CA ALA A 156 -18.22 14.87 6.34
C ALA A 156 -17.51 16.17 6.74
N GLU A 157 -17.82 17.26 6.06
CA GLU A 157 -17.29 18.60 6.37
C GLU A 157 -17.58 19.02 7.82
N ALA A 158 -18.83 18.81 8.28
CA ALA A 158 -19.22 19.11 9.66
C ALA A 158 -18.45 18.29 10.71
N LEU A 159 -17.87 17.16 10.32
CA LEU A 159 -17.07 16.27 11.17
C LEU A 159 -15.56 16.39 10.89
N GLY A 160 -15.14 17.34 10.04
CA GLY A 160 -13.74 17.48 9.62
C GLY A 160 -13.19 16.28 8.83
N MET A 161 -14.08 15.40 8.34
CA MET A 161 -13.69 14.24 7.54
C MET A 161 -13.47 14.63 6.07
N ASP A 162 -12.51 13.96 5.43
CA ASP A 162 -12.34 14.05 3.98
C ASP A 162 -13.22 13.01 3.26
N CYS A 163 -13.55 13.27 1.99
CA CYS A 163 -14.22 12.30 1.13
C CYS A 163 -13.33 11.92 -0.06
N LEU A 164 -13.19 10.62 -0.29
CA LEU A 164 -12.67 10.08 -1.55
C LEU A 164 -13.88 9.82 -2.46
N VAL A 165 -14.06 10.65 -3.50
CA VAL A 165 -15.17 10.50 -4.45
C VAL A 165 -14.75 9.59 -5.59
N GLU A 166 -15.31 8.38 -5.63
CA GLU A 166 -14.96 7.33 -6.60
C GLU A 166 -15.80 7.46 -7.89
N VAL A 167 -15.10 7.39 -9.03
CA VAL A 167 -15.64 7.39 -10.38
C VAL A 167 -15.01 6.27 -11.22
N HIS A 168 -15.73 5.81 -12.25
CA HIS A 168 -15.27 4.79 -13.18
C HIS A 168 -15.30 5.23 -14.65
N ASP A 169 -16.19 6.16 -15.02
CA ASP A 169 -16.35 6.62 -16.39
C ASP A 169 -16.42 8.15 -16.51
N GLU A 170 -16.52 8.62 -17.75
CA GLU A 170 -16.56 10.04 -18.08
C GLU A 170 -17.76 10.77 -17.48
N ALA A 171 -18.92 10.11 -17.40
CA ALA A 171 -20.15 10.72 -16.91
C ALA A 171 -20.12 10.86 -15.38
N GLU A 172 -19.60 9.85 -14.69
CA GLU A 172 -19.32 9.93 -13.26
C GLU A 172 -18.26 10.98 -12.96
N LEU A 173 -17.20 11.08 -13.77
CA LEU A 173 -16.20 12.13 -13.62
C LEU A 173 -16.80 13.52 -13.78
N ASP A 174 -17.63 13.77 -14.80
CA ASP A 174 -18.28 15.07 -15.00
C ASP A 174 -19.11 15.48 -13.78
N ARG A 175 -19.81 14.52 -13.17
CA ARG A 175 -20.54 14.74 -11.91
C ARG A 175 -19.60 15.04 -10.74
N ALA A 176 -18.51 14.28 -10.58
CA ALA A 176 -17.51 14.54 -9.52
C ALA A 176 -16.89 15.93 -9.64
N LEU A 177 -16.64 16.40 -10.87
CA LEU A 177 -16.08 17.73 -11.13
C LEU A 177 -17.05 18.87 -10.81
N ALA A 178 -18.35 18.61 -10.76
CA ALA A 178 -19.37 19.56 -10.32
C ALA A 178 -19.54 19.60 -8.78
N LEU A 179 -18.98 18.63 -8.06
CA LEU A 179 -19.01 18.56 -6.60
C LEU A 179 -17.79 19.27 -5.98
N PRO A 180 -17.92 19.79 -4.73
CA PRO A 180 -16.79 20.32 -3.96
C PRO A 180 -15.92 19.17 -3.40
N ALA A 181 -15.46 18.28 -4.27
CA ALA A 181 -14.67 17.10 -3.92
C ALA A 181 -13.19 17.32 -4.24
N PRO A 182 -12.32 17.48 -3.23
CA PRO A 182 -10.89 17.73 -3.44
C PRO A 182 -10.08 16.45 -3.73
N VAL A 183 -10.63 15.27 -3.45
CA VAL A 183 -9.97 13.97 -3.69
C VAL A 183 -10.89 13.11 -4.55
N ILE A 184 -10.43 12.76 -5.75
CA ILE A 184 -11.14 11.92 -6.71
C ILE A 184 -10.40 10.58 -6.82
N GLY A 185 -11.15 9.49 -6.64
CA GLY A 185 -10.70 8.13 -6.87
C GLY A 185 -11.16 7.64 -8.23
N ILE A 186 -10.24 7.13 -9.05
CA ILE A 186 -10.57 6.49 -10.34
C ILE A 186 -10.45 4.99 -10.16
N ASN A 187 -11.58 4.30 -10.17
CA ASN A 187 -11.61 2.86 -10.01
C ASN A 187 -11.39 2.15 -11.34
N ASN A 188 -10.21 1.55 -11.49
CA ASN A 188 -9.85 0.78 -12.69
C ASN A 188 -10.64 -0.54 -12.80
N ARG A 189 -11.38 -0.94 -11.75
CA ARG A 189 -12.27 -2.10 -11.79
C ARG A 189 -13.71 -1.64 -12.05
N ASP A 190 -14.28 -2.12 -13.14
CA ASP A 190 -15.71 -2.02 -13.35
C ASP A 190 -16.43 -2.95 -12.35
N LEU A 191 -17.25 -2.41 -11.46
CA LEU A 191 -17.97 -3.20 -10.46
C LEU A 191 -19.19 -3.97 -11.02
N LYS A 192 -19.59 -3.68 -12.26
CA LYS A 192 -20.64 -4.43 -12.98
C LYS A 192 -20.05 -5.70 -13.61
N THR A 193 -18.88 -5.59 -14.24
CA THR A 193 -18.22 -6.71 -14.97
C THR A 193 -17.05 -7.35 -14.22
N LEU A 194 -16.57 -6.72 -13.14
CA LEU A 194 -15.39 -7.06 -12.35
C LEU A 194 -14.04 -7.00 -13.12
N LYS A 195 -14.05 -6.58 -14.39
CA LYS A 195 -12.86 -6.42 -15.21
C LYS A 195 -12.03 -5.25 -14.72
N VAL A 196 -10.71 -5.45 -14.69
CA VAL A 196 -9.74 -4.42 -14.33
C VAL A 196 -9.04 -3.92 -15.59
N ASP A 197 -8.94 -2.60 -15.75
CA ASP A 197 -8.20 -1.95 -16.82
C ASP A 197 -7.56 -0.64 -16.33
N LEU A 198 -6.23 -0.61 -16.25
CA LEU A 198 -5.48 0.57 -15.83
C LEU A 198 -5.59 1.73 -16.83
N ALA A 199 -6.01 1.47 -18.06
CA ALA A 199 -6.24 2.52 -19.06
C ALA A 199 -7.41 3.45 -18.67
N VAL A 200 -8.27 3.05 -17.73
CA VAL A 200 -9.32 3.92 -17.16
C VAL A 200 -8.67 5.13 -16.47
N SER A 201 -7.70 4.91 -15.58
CA SER A 201 -6.94 6.00 -14.94
C SER A 201 -6.21 6.86 -15.97
N GLU A 202 -5.56 6.26 -16.96
CA GLU A 202 -4.83 6.99 -18.01
C GLU A 202 -5.76 7.88 -18.85
N ARG A 203 -7.01 7.46 -19.06
CA ARG A 203 -8.01 8.20 -19.83
C ARG A 203 -8.69 9.30 -19.02
N LEU A 204 -9.03 9.04 -17.75
CA LEU A 204 -9.83 9.95 -16.94
C LEU A 204 -8.98 10.98 -16.19
N ALA A 205 -7.81 10.60 -15.67
CA ALA A 205 -6.99 11.48 -14.84
C ALA A 205 -6.59 12.80 -15.54
N PRO A 206 -6.23 12.82 -16.85
CA PRO A 206 -5.90 14.07 -17.55
C PRO A 206 -7.06 15.07 -17.65
N ARG A 207 -8.31 14.64 -17.44
CA ARG A 207 -9.50 15.51 -17.43
C ARG A 207 -9.73 16.16 -16.05
N VAL A 208 -9.06 15.69 -15.00
CA VAL A 208 -9.19 16.25 -13.66
C VAL A 208 -8.34 17.53 -13.55
N PRO A 209 -8.91 18.67 -13.13
CA PRO A 209 -8.15 19.88 -12.91
C PRO A 209 -7.13 19.70 -11.78
N ARG A 210 -5.98 20.40 -11.87
CA ARG A 210 -4.84 20.25 -10.95
C ARG A 210 -5.08 20.72 -9.51
N ASP A 211 -6.24 21.29 -9.21
CA ASP A 211 -6.63 21.70 -7.85
C ASP A 211 -7.20 20.53 -7.02
N ARG A 212 -7.36 19.35 -7.65
CA ARG A 212 -7.80 18.11 -7.01
C ARG A 212 -6.71 17.06 -7.02
N ILE A 213 -6.77 16.18 -6.03
CA ILE A 213 -5.91 15.00 -5.89
C ILE A 213 -6.57 13.83 -6.60
N VAL A 214 -5.82 13.12 -7.44
CA VAL A 214 -6.28 11.95 -8.20
C VAL A 214 -5.66 10.68 -7.65
N ILE A 215 -6.49 9.72 -7.26
CA ILE A 215 -6.08 8.42 -6.75
C ILE A 215 -6.49 7.32 -7.71
N ALA A 216 -5.54 6.53 -8.22
CA ALA A 216 -5.85 5.32 -8.97
C ALA A 216 -6.19 4.17 -8.02
N GLU A 217 -7.34 3.53 -8.22
CA GLU A 217 -7.81 2.41 -7.41
C GLU A 217 -7.90 1.14 -8.25
N SER A 218 -7.67 -0.02 -7.62
CA SER A 218 -7.70 -1.35 -8.25
C SER A 218 -6.62 -1.60 -9.31
N GLY A 219 -6.17 -2.86 -9.44
CA GLY A 219 -5.26 -3.31 -10.51
C GLY A 219 -3.77 -2.99 -10.31
N VAL A 220 -3.40 -2.20 -9.31
CA VAL A 220 -2.01 -1.89 -9.00
C VAL A 220 -1.36 -3.02 -8.20
N GLU A 221 -0.87 -4.03 -8.92
CA GLU A 221 -0.25 -5.22 -8.34
C GLU A 221 1.27 -5.16 -8.18
N SER A 222 1.94 -4.19 -8.81
CA SER A 222 3.41 -4.13 -8.84
C SER A 222 3.94 -2.71 -8.91
N ARG A 223 5.23 -2.56 -8.62
CA ARG A 223 5.95 -1.29 -8.80
C ARG A 223 5.91 -0.79 -10.25
N ALA A 224 5.93 -1.69 -11.23
CA ALA A 224 5.82 -1.30 -12.64
C ALA A 224 4.47 -0.64 -12.95
N HIS A 225 3.38 -1.07 -12.31
CA HIS A 225 2.08 -0.43 -12.44
C HIS A 225 2.06 0.96 -11.79
N VAL A 226 2.72 1.13 -10.63
CA VAL A 226 2.92 2.44 -10.01
C VAL A 226 3.67 3.36 -10.96
N GLU A 227 4.79 2.91 -11.53
CA GLU A 227 5.61 3.71 -12.45
C GLU A 227 4.88 4.07 -13.75
N ARG A 228 4.03 3.17 -14.25
CA ARG A 228 3.17 3.44 -15.40
C ARG A 228 2.17 4.58 -15.14
N LEU A 229 1.55 4.60 -13.96
CA LEU A 229 0.44 5.49 -13.66
C LEU A 229 0.84 6.77 -12.93
N ALA A 230 1.96 6.78 -12.21
CA ALA A 230 2.43 7.93 -11.42
C ALA A 230 2.58 9.25 -12.21
N PRO A 231 2.83 9.26 -13.54
CA PRO A 231 2.78 10.49 -14.32
C PRO A 231 1.38 11.12 -14.45
N SER A 232 0.33 10.33 -14.26
CA SER A 232 -1.07 10.72 -14.49
C SER A 232 -1.88 10.91 -13.20
N VAL A 233 -1.45 10.31 -12.08
CA VAL A 233 -2.17 10.35 -10.79
C VAL A 233 -1.25 10.71 -9.64
N ASP A 234 -1.83 11.26 -8.57
CA ASP A 234 -1.09 11.68 -7.37
C ASP A 234 -0.86 10.53 -6.39
N GLY A 235 -1.70 9.50 -6.43
CA GLY A 235 -1.55 8.36 -5.54
C GLY A 235 -2.35 7.12 -5.93
N PHE A 236 -2.28 6.13 -5.05
CA PHE A 236 -2.78 4.79 -5.30
C PHE A 236 -3.53 4.24 -4.08
N LEU A 237 -4.64 3.55 -4.32
CA LEU A 237 -5.29 2.69 -3.32
C LEU A 237 -5.03 1.23 -3.65
N VAL A 238 -4.30 0.53 -2.78
CA VAL A 238 -3.81 -0.83 -3.05
C VAL A 238 -4.11 -1.78 -1.90
N GLY A 239 -4.77 -2.90 -2.22
CA GLY A 239 -5.17 -3.91 -1.23
C GLY A 239 -4.86 -5.35 -1.63
N THR A 240 -5.48 -5.84 -2.72
CA THR A 240 -5.45 -7.27 -3.07
C THR A 240 -4.04 -7.84 -3.18
N SER A 241 -3.13 -7.16 -3.87
CA SER A 241 -1.74 -7.62 -4.05
C SER A 241 -1.00 -7.75 -2.71
N LEU A 242 -1.25 -6.85 -1.77
CA LEU A 242 -0.66 -6.88 -0.42
C LEU A 242 -1.26 -8.00 0.42
N MET A 243 -2.59 -8.13 0.39
CA MET A 243 -3.32 -9.13 1.19
C MET A 243 -3.07 -10.57 0.74
N ARG A 244 -2.71 -10.80 -0.53
CA ARG A 244 -2.25 -12.09 -1.04
C ARG A 244 -0.82 -12.43 -0.64
N SER A 245 -0.01 -11.43 -0.28
CA SER A 245 1.41 -11.66 0.04
C SER A 245 1.55 -12.39 1.37
N PRO A 246 2.41 -13.43 1.47
CA PRO A 246 2.73 -14.05 2.74
C PRO A 246 3.38 -13.03 3.69
N ASP A 247 4.27 -12.18 3.17
CA ASP A 247 4.88 -11.06 3.89
C ASP A 247 4.28 -9.73 3.37
N ILE A 248 3.37 -9.14 4.16
CA ILE A 248 2.72 -7.87 3.81
C ILE A 248 3.73 -6.72 3.86
N ALA A 249 4.65 -6.74 4.83
CA ALA A 249 5.54 -5.62 5.09
C ALA A 249 6.57 -5.47 3.97
N ASP A 250 7.15 -6.58 3.49
CA ASP A 250 8.02 -6.56 2.30
C ASP A 250 7.23 -6.16 1.05
N ALA A 251 6.01 -6.69 0.84
CA ALA A 251 5.19 -6.34 -0.32
C ALA A 251 4.83 -4.84 -0.35
N ALA A 252 4.46 -4.27 0.81
CA ALA A 252 4.16 -2.85 0.93
C ALA A 252 5.41 -1.99 0.64
N ARG A 253 6.56 -2.30 1.25
CA ARG A 253 7.83 -1.58 0.98
C ARG A 253 8.26 -1.70 -0.47
N ALA A 254 8.14 -2.89 -1.05
CA ALA A 254 8.43 -3.14 -2.46
C ALA A 254 7.62 -2.25 -3.41
N LEU A 255 6.34 -2.07 -3.10
CA LEU A 255 5.42 -1.29 -3.89
C LEU A 255 5.69 0.22 -3.74
N VAL A 256 5.75 0.70 -2.49
CA VAL A 256 5.84 2.13 -2.15
C VAL A 256 7.23 2.70 -2.41
N ASN A 257 8.28 1.99 -2.00
CA ASN A 257 9.66 2.48 -2.06
C ASN A 257 10.47 1.89 -3.23
N GLY A 258 9.92 0.89 -3.93
CA GLY A 258 10.64 0.18 -4.98
C GLY A 258 11.74 -0.73 -4.39
N ARG A 259 12.80 -0.97 -5.17
CA ARG A 259 13.95 -1.82 -4.76
C ARG A 259 15.11 -0.99 -4.19
N VAL A 260 14.82 -0.12 -3.23
CA VAL A 260 15.86 0.70 -2.59
C VAL A 260 16.61 -0.14 -1.55
N LYS A 261 17.93 -0.24 -1.73
CA LYS A 261 18.88 -0.84 -0.78
C LYS A 261 19.83 0.24 -0.26
N VAL A 262 19.92 0.40 1.06
CA VAL A 262 20.93 1.26 1.69
C VAL A 262 22.12 0.40 2.08
N CYS A 263 23.27 0.64 1.44
CA CYS A 263 24.43 -0.27 1.51
C CYS A 263 25.54 0.23 2.44
N GLY A 264 26.17 -0.70 3.17
CA GLY A 264 27.32 -0.40 4.03
C GLY A 264 26.93 0.13 5.40
N LEU A 265 25.89 -0.46 6.00
CA LEU A 265 25.45 -0.16 7.36
C LEU A 265 26.47 -0.73 8.35
N THR A 266 27.03 0.14 9.18
CA THR A 266 28.05 -0.23 10.19
C THR A 266 27.61 0.05 11.61
N ARG A 267 26.52 0.81 11.80
CA ARG A 267 25.99 1.21 13.11
C ARG A 267 24.56 0.70 13.28
N PRO A 268 24.19 0.10 14.42
CA PRO A 268 22.83 -0.39 14.66
C PRO A 268 21.75 0.70 14.56
N GLY A 269 22.08 1.93 15.00
CA GLY A 269 21.17 3.07 14.88
C GLY A 269 20.81 3.42 13.42
N ASP A 270 21.76 3.26 12.49
CA ASP A 270 21.51 3.50 11.07
C ASP A 270 20.59 2.44 10.48
N ALA A 271 20.73 1.18 10.90
CA ALA A 271 19.85 0.10 10.46
C ALA A 271 18.40 0.35 10.87
N ARG A 272 18.18 0.78 12.12
CA ARG A 272 16.85 1.17 12.62
C ARG A 272 16.26 2.34 11.85
N GLU A 273 17.08 3.34 11.55
CA GLU A 273 16.62 4.51 10.81
C GLU A 273 16.28 4.15 9.35
N VAL A 274 17.08 3.30 8.71
CA VAL A 274 16.80 2.79 7.36
C VAL A 274 15.51 1.98 7.30
N GLU A 275 15.25 1.15 8.31
CA GLU A 275 13.98 0.44 8.47
C GLU A 275 12.81 1.42 8.65
N ARG A 276 12.97 2.42 9.53
CA ARG A 276 11.95 3.45 9.79
C ARG A 276 11.62 4.28 8.56
N LEU A 277 12.62 4.55 7.72
CA LEU A 277 12.47 5.24 6.43
C LEU A 277 11.89 4.32 5.33
N GLY A 278 11.66 3.04 5.63
CA GLY A 278 10.98 2.09 4.76
C GLY A 278 11.86 1.50 3.65
N ALA A 279 13.18 1.59 3.73
CA ALA A 279 14.03 0.96 2.71
C ALA A 279 13.72 -0.54 2.60
N ARG A 280 13.87 -1.10 1.40
CA ARG A 280 13.60 -2.52 1.20
C ARG A 280 14.71 -3.40 1.74
N PHE A 281 15.95 -2.97 1.62
CA PHE A 281 17.11 -3.76 2.04
C PHE A 281 18.15 -2.93 2.80
N GLY A 282 18.70 -3.53 3.87
CA GLY A 282 19.93 -3.09 4.50
C GLY A 282 21.14 -3.87 3.95
N GLY A 283 22.25 -3.20 3.63
CA GLY A 283 23.45 -3.85 3.14
C GLY A 283 24.56 -3.93 4.19
N LEU A 284 25.04 -5.14 4.48
CA LEU A 284 26.16 -5.40 5.39
C LEU A 284 27.37 -5.84 4.56
N VAL A 285 28.52 -5.20 4.73
CA VAL A 285 29.70 -5.49 3.89
C VAL A 285 30.64 -6.40 4.64
N PHE A 286 30.94 -7.57 4.07
CA PHE A 286 31.89 -8.55 4.62
C PHE A 286 33.22 -8.56 3.85
N ALA A 287 33.32 -7.83 2.74
CA ALA A 287 34.56 -7.63 2.00
C ALA A 287 35.67 -7.05 2.90
N GLU A 288 36.79 -7.78 3.02
CA GLU A 288 37.86 -7.45 3.97
C GLU A 288 38.50 -6.09 3.71
N ALA A 289 38.67 -5.73 2.44
CA ALA A 289 39.29 -4.48 2.02
C ALA A 289 38.35 -3.24 2.17
N SER A 290 37.08 -3.44 2.53
CA SER A 290 36.12 -2.33 2.60
C SER A 290 36.29 -1.53 3.91
N PRO A 291 36.31 -0.19 3.85
CA PRO A 291 36.27 0.64 5.07
C PRO A 291 34.91 0.55 5.79
N ARG A 292 33.88 0.02 5.12
CA ARG A 292 32.54 -0.22 5.67
C ARG A 292 32.33 -1.68 6.08
N ARG A 293 33.41 -2.46 6.22
CA ARG A 293 33.36 -3.86 6.64
C ARG A 293 32.74 -3.96 8.04
N VAL A 294 31.88 -4.96 8.23
CA VAL A 294 31.36 -5.36 9.54
C VAL A 294 31.87 -6.74 9.95
N THR A 295 31.99 -6.95 11.25
CA THR A 295 32.16 -8.29 11.83
C THR A 295 30.81 -9.01 11.90
N ARG A 296 30.85 -10.32 12.14
CA ARG A 296 29.63 -11.12 12.33
C ARG A 296 28.81 -10.61 13.52
N GLU A 297 29.46 -10.30 14.63
CA GLU A 297 28.80 -9.75 15.83
C GLU A 297 28.12 -8.40 15.53
N GLN A 298 28.79 -7.50 14.80
CA GLN A 298 28.20 -6.22 14.39
C GLN A 298 26.98 -6.42 13.48
N ALA A 299 27.04 -7.39 12.56
CA ALA A 299 25.93 -7.76 11.70
C ALA A 299 24.74 -8.31 12.50
N GLU A 300 24.97 -9.21 13.46
CA GLU A 300 23.94 -9.77 14.34
C GLU A 300 23.23 -8.66 15.14
N ILE A 301 23.99 -7.69 15.69
CA ILE A 301 23.41 -6.55 16.40
C ILE A 301 22.57 -5.68 15.46
N ALA A 302 23.05 -5.38 14.25
CA ALA A 302 22.31 -4.58 13.28
C ALA A 302 20.98 -5.24 12.87
N ILE A 303 21.00 -6.55 12.62
CA ILE A 303 19.82 -7.35 12.27
C ILE A 303 18.83 -7.37 13.43
N ALA A 304 19.29 -7.63 14.66
CA ALA A 304 18.43 -7.62 15.83
C ALA A 304 17.80 -6.24 16.10
N THR A 305 18.51 -5.16 15.76
CA THR A 305 18.04 -3.79 15.97
C THR A 305 16.97 -3.36 14.96
N ALA A 306 16.97 -3.96 13.75
CA ALA A 306 16.05 -3.67 12.66
C ALA A 306 15.41 -4.97 12.14
N ALA A 307 14.67 -5.66 13.01
CA ALA A 307 14.19 -7.02 12.78
C ALA A 307 13.21 -7.16 11.60
N GLY A 308 12.56 -6.07 11.19
CA GLY A 308 11.70 -6.02 10.03
C GLY A 308 12.43 -5.70 8.72
N LEU A 309 13.72 -5.35 8.74
CA LEU A 309 14.50 -5.02 7.53
C LEU A 309 15.23 -6.26 6.98
N PRO A 310 14.93 -6.71 5.75
CA PRO A 310 15.73 -7.75 5.10
C PRO A 310 17.17 -7.28 4.83
N PHE A 311 18.15 -8.09 5.23
CA PHE A 311 19.56 -7.77 5.04
C PHE A 311 20.20 -8.52 3.87
N VAL A 312 21.13 -7.83 3.21
CA VAL A 312 21.93 -8.34 2.08
C VAL A 312 23.40 -8.26 2.44
N GLY A 313 24.08 -9.41 2.45
CA GLY A 313 25.53 -9.47 2.68
C GLY A 313 26.30 -9.17 1.40
N VAL A 314 27.32 -8.31 1.47
CA VAL A 314 28.17 -7.94 0.33
C VAL A 314 29.53 -8.60 0.47
N PHE A 315 29.89 -9.40 -0.52
CA PHE A 315 31.07 -10.25 -0.57
C PHE A 315 31.92 -9.87 -1.79
N LEU A 316 33.24 -10.06 -1.67
CA LEU A 316 34.26 -9.82 -2.68
C LEU A 316 35.20 -11.03 -2.70
N ASN A 317 34.94 -11.98 -3.59
CA ASN A 317 35.79 -13.15 -3.86
C ASN A 317 36.09 -14.05 -2.64
N GLN A 318 35.28 -14.02 -1.58
CA GLN A 318 35.41 -14.99 -0.50
C GLN A 318 35.00 -16.40 -0.94
N PRO A 319 35.46 -17.47 -0.26
CA PRO A 319 35.02 -18.84 -0.54
C PRO A 319 33.50 -19.02 -0.40
N ALA A 320 32.91 -19.84 -1.28
CA ALA A 320 31.45 -20.07 -1.29
C ALA A 320 30.92 -20.60 0.05
N ASP A 321 31.65 -21.47 0.72
CA ASP A 321 31.27 -22.03 2.02
C ASP A 321 31.17 -20.93 3.09
N PHE A 322 32.12 -20.00 3.11
CA PHE A 322 32.08 -18.85 4.02
C PHE A 322 30.86 -17.97 3.76
N VAL A 323 30.54 -17.70 2.49
CA VAL A 323 29.36 -16.91 2.10
C VAL A 323 28.07 -17.61 2.53
N ALA A 324 27.96 -18.91 2.25
CA ALA A 324 26.79 -19.72 2.59
C ALA A 324 26.58 -19.83 4.10
N ASP A 325 27.65 -20.05 4.86
CA ASP A 325 27.60 -20.13 6.32
C ASP A 325 27.22 -18.79 6.94
N THR A 326 27.77 -17.70 6.42
CA THR A 326 27.39 -16.33 6.86
C THR A 326 25.92 -16.05 6.55
N ALA A 327 25.44 -16.41 5.36
CA ALA A 327 24.04 -16.21 4.97
C ALA A 327 23.08 -17.00 5.86
N ARG A 328 23.41 -18.26 6.16
CA ARG A 328 22.62 -19.12 7.05
C ARG A 328 22.62 -18.62 8.49
N ALA A 329 23.79 -18.25 9.00
CA ALA A 329 23.96 -17.73 10.36
C ALA A 329 23.16 -16.45 10.62
N LEU A 330 23.13 -15.55 9.64
CA LEU A 330 22.53 -14.23 9.79
C LEU A 330 21.11 -14.13 9.21
N GLY A 331 20.59 -15.21 8.62
CA GLY A 331 19.29 -15.17 7.93
C GLY A 331 19.25 -14.14 6.79
N LEU A 332 20.35 -14.02 6.02
CA LEU A 332 20.42 -13.04 4.94
C LEU A 332 19.38 -13.32 3.85
N ARG A 333 18.70 -12.27 3.39
CA ARG A 333 17.74 -12.36 2.29
C ARG A 333 18.44 -12.53 0.94
N ALA A 334 19.62 -11.96 0.78
CA ALA A 334 20.45 -12.16 -0.40
C ALA A 334 21.94 -12.04 -0.06
N VAL A 335 22.75 -12.62 -0.93
CA VAL A 335 24.19 -12.39 -1.00
C VAL A 335 24.53 -11.65 -2.28
N GLN A 336 25.18 -10.51 -2.15
CA GLN A 336 25.66 -9.69 -3.26
C GLN A 336 27.14 -9.95 -3.48
N LEU A 337 27.45 -10.54 -4.64
CA LEU A 337 28.80 -10.78 -5.13
C LEU A 337 29.30 -9.54 -5.86
N HIS A 338 30.41 -8.97 -5.38
CA HIS A 338 30.96 -7.70 -5.85
C HIS A 338 32.36 -7.83 -6.47
N GLY A 339 32.85 -9.06 -6.65
CA GLY A 339 34.15 -9.35 -7.24
C GLY A 339 34.05 -9.95 -8.64
N ASP A 340 34.96 -10.87 -8.92
CA ASP A 340 35.14 -11.55 -10.20
C ASP A 340 34.55 -12.96 -10.18
N GLU A 341 33.67 -13.25 -9.21
CA GLU A 341 33.01 -14.54 -9.08
C GLU A 341 32.27 -14.91 -10.37
N ASP A 342 32.61 -16.07 -10.94
CA ASP A 342 32.13 -16.53 -12.24
C ASP A 342 30.82 -17.35 -12.13
N ALA A 343 30.34 -17.86 -13.26
CA ALA A 343 29.11 -18.64 -13.32
C ALA A 343 29.21 -19.94 -12.51
N ALA A 344 30.38 -20.60 -12.50
CA ALA A 344 30.58 -21.85 -11.78
C ALA A 344 30.55 -21.62 -10.26
N TYR A 345 31.19 -20.55 -9.79
CA TYR A 345 31.10 -20.11 -8.40
C TYR A 345 29.65 -19.84 -8.00
N VAL A 346 28.91 -19.07 -8.82
CA VAL A 346 27.51 -18.72 -8.55
C VAL A 346 26.64 -19.97 -8.46
N GLU A 347 26.83 -20.93 -9.35
CA GLU A 347 26.08 -22.18 -9.34
C GLU A 347 26.39 -23.01 -8.08
N GLY A 348 27.66 -23.15 -7.71
CA GLY A 348 28.07 -23.81 -6.48
C GLY A 348 27.46 -23.15 -5.24
N LEU A 349 27.54 -21.82 -5.17
CA LEU A 349 26.98 -21.04 -4.06
C LEU A 349 25.46 -21.21 -3.95
N ARG A 350 24.72 -21.19 -5.07
CA ARG A 350 23.25 -21.39 -5.06
C ARG A 350 22.84 -22.72 -4.43
N ARG A 351 23.64 -23.78 -4.60
CA ARG A 351 23.36 -25.09 -3.99
C ARG A 351 23.64 -25.11 -2.49
N ALA A 352 24.55 -24.27 -2.01
CA ALA A 352 24.95 -24.21 -0.60
C ALA A 352 24.10 -23.22 0.22
N LEU A 353 23.46 -22.24 -0.42
CA LEU A 353 22.66 -21.22 0.24
C LEU A 353 21.36 -21.78 0.84
N PRO A 354 20.87 -21.18 1.94
CA PRO A 354 19.54 -21.48 2.46
C PRO A 354 18.45 -21.23 1.42
N GLU A 355 17.35 -21.98 1.52
CA GLU A 355 16.17 -21.76 0.68
C GLU A 355 15.65 -20.32 0.84
N GLY A 356 15.33 -19.67 -0.28
CA GLY A 356 14.85 -18.28 -0.31
C GLY A 356 15.95 -17.20 -0.23
N CYS A 357 17.23 -17.57 -0.05
CA CYS A 357 18.34 -16.62 -0.13
C CYS A 357 18.75 -16.38 -1.60
N GLU A 358 18.66 -15.13 -2.05
CA GLU A 358 18.96 -14.77 -3.44
C GLU A 358 20.47 -14.54 -3.69
N VAL A 359 20.94 -14.78 -4.91
CA VAL A 359 22.30 -14.40 -5.34
C VAL A 359 22.20 -13.21 -6.28
N TRP A 360 22.83 -12.09 -5.90
CA TRP A 360 22.92 -10.88 -6.70
C TRP A 360 24.35 -10.68 -7.17
N LYS A 361 24.56 -10.37 -8.45
CA LYS A 361 25.88 -10.04 -8.99
C LYS A 361 25.95 -8.54 -9.28
N SER A 362 26.96 -7.87 -8.73
CA SER A 362 27.33 -6.52 -9.15
C SER A 362 28.10 -6.60 -10.46
N VAL A 363 27.67 -5.83 -11.46
CA VAL A 363 28.38 -5.71 -12.73
C VAL A 363 28.86 -4.26 -12.86
N PRO A 364 30.17 -4.02 -12.96
CA PRO A 364 30.66 -2.67 -13.20
C PRO A 364 30.16 -2.21 -14.57
N MET A 365 29.46 -1.08 -14.61
CA MET A 365 29.09 -0.47 -15.87
C MET A 365 30.30 0.27 -16.43
N ALA A 366 30.88 -0.23 -17.52
CA ALA A 366 31.80 0.58 -18.30
C ALA A 366 31.05 1.81 -18.85
N PRO A 367 31.67 3.00 -18.90
CA PRO A 367 31.07 4.13 -19.61
C PRO A 367 30.84 3.71 -21.08
N ALA A 368 29.65 4.02 -21.61
CA ALA A 368 29.32 3.75 -23.00
C ALA A 368 30.34 4.45 -23.92
N GLY A 369 31.29 3.70 -24.49
CA GLY A 369 32.31 4.24 -25.40
C GLY A 369 33.69 3.57 -25.39
N ALA A 370 34.02 2.70 -24.42
CA ALA A 370 35.36 2.10 -24.35
C ALA A 370 35.48 0.70 -25.02
N ALA A 371 34.75 0.47 -26.11
CA ALA A 371 34.95 -0.70 -26.96
C ALA A 371 35.45 -0.24 -28.35
N GLY A 372 36.77 -0.24 -28.54
CA GLY A 372 37.37 -0.06 -29.86
C GLY A 372 38.70 0.69 -29.89
N ALA A 373 39.76 0.10 -29.33
CA ALA A 373 41.14 0.37 -29.77
C ALA A 373 42.09 -0.74 -29.28
N ALA A 374 41.89 -1.95 -29.80
CA ALA A 374 42.94 -2.96 -29.88
C ALA A 374 42.81 -3.61 -31.27
N GLY A 375 43.65 -3.18 -32.21
CA GLY A 375 43.64 -3.64 -33.59
C GLY A 375 44.42 -2.69 -34.50
N GLY A 376 45.75 -2.82 -34.49
CA GLY A 376 46.71 -2.10 -35.30
C GLY A 376 48.12 -2.40 -34.85
#